data_AF-A0A3M1JI58-F1
#
_entry.id   AF-A0A3M1JI58-F1
#
_cell.length_a   1.000
_cell.length_b   1.000
_cell.length_c   1.000
_cell.angle_alpha   90.00
_cell.angle_beta   90.00
_cell.angle_gamma   90.00
#
_symmetry.space_group_name_H-M   'P 1'
#
loop_
_entity.id
_entity.type
_entity.pdbx_description
1 polymer ?
#
loop_
_entity_poly.entity_id
_entity_poly.type
_entity_poly.pdbx_seq_one_letter_code
_entity_poly.pdbx_strand_id
1 'polypeptide(L)'
;MVVQGELDEYLPVPSGFDQIDRLIGGGLRKTELILLGGAQGIGKTITALQMARNLALNEATYSFYISYEHSEVHLLNRLICQESIDPTAANVAGGLRLKDLHNIVVSKRAREWVRKDGNVGLNQILSQHPKTAKAMATINRYADRLILMKASP
;
A
#
# COMPACT_ATOMS: atom_id res chain seq x y z
N MET A 1 15.32 40.08 0.74
CA MET A 1 13.85 39.92 0.74
C MET A 1 13.54 38.91 -0.36
N VAL A 2 12.93 37.77 -0.02
CA VAL A 2 12.55 36.76 -1.02
C VAL A 2 11.36 37.30 -1.80
N VAL A 3 11.54 37.57 -3.10
CA VAL A 3 10.55 38.23 -3.97
C VAL A 3 9.70 37.20 -4.73
N GLN A 4 10.11 35.93 -4.74
CA GLN A 4 9.40 34.82 -5.36
C GLN A 4 9.58 33.57 -4.49
N GLY A 5 8.48 32.87 -4.20
CA GLY A 5 8.48 31.56 -3.58
C GLY A 5 7.28 30.77 -4.11
N GLU A 6 7.47 29.50 -4.41
CA GLU A 6 6.36 28.62 -4.74
C GLU A 6 5.54 28.40 -3.48
N LEU A 7 4.33 28.97 -3.43
CA LEU A 7 3.44 28.83 -2.27
C LEU A 7 3.10 27.36 -1.99
N ASP A 8 3.20 26.50 -3.01
CA ASP A 8 3.05 25.06 -2.93
C ASP A 8 4.12 24.35 -2.08
N GLU A 9 5.26 24.99 -1.77
CA GLU A 9 6.24 24.47 -0.81
C GLU A 9 5.73 24.50 0.63
N TYR A 10 4.77 25.39 0.93
CA TYR A 10 4.22 25.56 2.26
C TYR A 10 3.00 24.68 2.54
N LEU A 11 2.44 24.04 1.50
CA LEU A 11 1.27 23.18 1.60
C LEU A 11 1.70 21.75 1.98
N PRO A 12 1.36 21.27 3.21
CA PRO A 12 1.66 19.91 3.60
C PRO A 12 0.77 18.92 2.85
N VAL A 13 1.32 17.74 2.57
CA VAL A 13 0.56 16.59 2.04
C VAL A 13 0.15 15.70 3.21
N PRO A 14 -1.15 15.41 3.40
CA PRO A 14 -1.60 14.55 4.49
C PRO A 14 -0.97 13.16 4.43
N SER A 15 -0.48 12.65 5.58
CA SER A 15 -0.03 11.25 5.67
C SER A 15 -1.20 10.26 5.68
N GLY A 16 -2.41 10.77 5.89
CA GLY A 16 -3.66 10.02 6.06
C GLY A 16 -3.81 9.42 7.46
N PHE A 17 -3.06 9.95 8.43
CA PHE A 17 -3.24 9.72 9.85
C PHE A 17 -3.49 11.05 10.55
N ASP A 18 -4.75 11.43 10.75
CA ASP A 18 -5.10 12.76 11.27
C ASP A 18 -4.42 13.11 12.59
N GLN A 19 -4.16 12.12 13.44
CA GLN A 19 -3.45 12.33 14.71
C GLN A 19 -1.98 12.68 14.48
N ILE A 20 -1.31 12.00 13.54
CA ILE A 20 0.08 12.28 13.19
C ILE A 20 0.15 13.64 12.47
N ASP A 21 -0.72 13.86 11.49
CA ASP A 21 -0.76 15.10 10.71
C ASP A 21 -0.93 16.32 11.63
N ARG A 22 -1.79 16.24 12.64
CA ARG A 22 -1.92 17.30 13.66
C ARG A 22 -0.64 17.54 14.47
N LEU A 23 0.08 16.48 14.82
CA LEU A 23 1.31 16.59 15.62
C LEU A 23 2.49 17.15 14.82
N ILE A 24 2.57 16.88 13.51
CA ILE A 24 3.67 17.33 12.65
C ILE A 24 3.36 18.63 11.89
N GLY A 25 2.28 19.33 12.24
CA GLY A 25 1.97 20.64 11.65
C GLY A 25 1.24 20.59 10.31
N GLY A 26 0.38 19.59 10.11
CA GLY A 26 -0.58 19.49 9.00
C GLY A 26 -0.31 18.35 8.01
N GLY A 27 0.80 17.64 8.12
CA GLY A 27 1.19 16.57 7.21
C GLY A 27 2.67 16.63 6.82
N LEU A 28 3.04 15.92 5.76
CA LEU A 28 4.40 15.83 5.24
C LEU A 28 4.71 17.07 4.38
N ARG A 29 5.84 17.74 4.60
CA ARG A 29 6.24 18.91 3.79
C ARG A 29 7.35 18.55 2.81
N LYS A 30 7.42 19.30 1.71
CA LYS A 30 8.55 19.22 0.78
C LYS A 30 9.84 19.61 1.52
N THR A 31 10.97 19.04 1.10
CA THR A 31 12.30 19.29 1.67
C THR A 31 12.55 18.83 3.12
N GLU A 32 11.58 18.17 3.76
CA GLU A 32 11.76 17.60 5.11
C GLU A 32 12.20 16.13 5.08
N LEU A 33 12.97 15.75 6.10
CA LEU A 33 13.30 14.36 6.41
C LEU A 33 12.56 13.93 7.68
N ILE A 34 11.67 12.96 7.55
CA ILE A 34 10.94 12.37 8.67
C ILE A 34 11.48 10.97 8.94
N LEU A 35 11.88 10.72 10.19
CA LEU A 35 12.38 9.43 10.64
C LEU A 35 11.34 8.68 11.47
N LEU A 36 10.87 7.54 10.96
CA LEU A 36 9.98 6.63 11.70
C LEU A 36 10.78 5.56 12.45
N GLY A 37 11.05 5.81 13.73
CA GLY A 37 11.81 4.91 14.61
C GLY A 37 10.95 4.04 15.53
N GLY A 38 11.54 2.98 16.08
CA GLY A 38 10.97 2.17 17.16
C GLY A 38 11.34 0.68 17.11
N ALA A 39 10.98 -0.06 18.16
CA ALA A 39 11.33 -1.48 18.34
C ALA A 39 10.86 -2.40 17.19
N GLN A 40 11.45 -3.59 17.07
CA GLN A 40 11.03 -4.59 16.08
C GLN A 40 9.58 -5.02 16.33
N GLY A 41 8.81 -5.26 15.26
CA GLY A 41 7.45 -5.79 15.36
C GLY A 41 6.34 -4.79 15.70
N ILE A 42 6.65 -3.52 16.01
CA ILE A 42 5.65 -2.52 16.40
C ILE A 42 4.78 -1.99 15.24
N GLY A 43 5.04 -2.40 14.00
CA GLY A 43 4.25 -1.99 12.84
C GLY A 43 4.84 -0.90 11.95
N LYS A 44 6.11 -0.49 12.13
CA LYS A 44 6.78 0.56 11.31
C LYS A 44 6.56 0.40 9.81
N THR A 45 6.80 -0.80 9.29
CA THR A 45 6.65 -1.12 7.87
C THR A 45 5.20 -0.96 7.41
N ILE A 46 4.23 -1.35 8.25
CA ILE A 46 2.81 -1.22 7.95
C ILE A 46 2.40 0.24 7.93
N THR A 47 2.82 1.02 8.94
CA THR A 47 2.58 2.46 9.00
C THR A 47 3.15 3.17 7.77
N ALA A 48 4.42 2.92 7.43
CA ALA A 48 5.04 3.53 6.25
C ALA A 48 4.32 3.13 4.94
N LEU A 49 3.90 1.87 4.82
CA LEU A 49 3.15 1.41 3.64
C LEU A 49 1.77 2.08 3.54
N GLN A 50 1.08 2.29 4.67
CA GLN A 50 -0.19 3.01 4.71
C GLN A 50 -0.01 4.48 4.34
N MET A 51 1.03 5.14 4.83
CA MET A 51 1.37 6.52 4.43
C MET A 51 1.58 6.59 2.92
N ALA A 52 2.43 5.72 2.36
CA ALA A 52 2.70 5.69 0.92
C ALA A 52 1.42 5.47 0.08
N ARG A 53 0.56 4.55 0.51
CA ARG A 53 -0.76 4.31 -0.09
C ARG A 53 -1.66 5.56 -0.02
N ASN A 54 -1.74 6.22 1.12
CA ASN A 54 -2.54 7.44 1.30
C ASN A 54 -2.02 8.59 0.43
N LEU A 55 -0.70 8.72 0.29
CA LEU A 55 -0.09 9.70 -0.62
C LEU A 55 -0.44 9.41 -2.08
N ALA A 56 -0.36 8.16 -2.53
CA ALA A 56 -0.70 7.80 -3.91
C ALA A 56 -2.19 7.96 -4.26
N LEU A 57 -3.08 7.93 -3.25
CA LEU A 57 -4.49 8.26 -3.42
C LEU A 57 -4.72 9.74 -3.73
N ASN A 58 -3.77 10.62 -3.41
CA ASN A 58 -3.80 12.01 -3.87
C ASN A 58 -3.30 12.05 -5.32
N GLU A 59 -4.17 12.47 -6.25
CA GLU A 59 -3.90 12.46 -7.69
C GLU A 59 -2.66 13.27 -8.10
N ALA A 60 -2.27 14.26 -7.31
CA ALA A 60 -1.10 15.10 -7.57
C ALA A 60 0.22 14.51 -7.05
N THR A 61 0.22 13.35 -6.38
CA THR A 61 1.38 12.84 -5.64
C THR A 61 1.80 11.44 -6.12
N TYR A 62 3.07 11.30 -6.47
CA TYR A 62 3.72 10.01 -6.70
C TYR A 62 4.43 9.56 -5.41
N SER A 63 4.26 8.29 -5.05
CA SER A 63 4.89 7.68 -3.88
C SER A 63 5.79 6.52 -4.31
N PHE A 64 7.07 6.64 -3.99
CA PHE A 64 8.06 5.59 -4.17
C PHE A 64 8.33 4.92 -2.82
N TYR A 65 7.97 3.64 -2.71
CA TYR A 65 8.22 2.84 -1.51
C TYR A 65 9.36 1.87 -1.78
N ILE A 66 10.53 2.18 -1.23
CA ILE A 66 11.75 1.38 -1.39
C ILE A 66 11.97 0.55 -0.12
N SER A 67 11.99 -0.78 -0.26
CA SER A 67 12.16 -1.70 0.87
C SER A 67 13.44 -2.54 0.75
N TYR A 68 14.29 -2.49 1.76
CA TYR A 68 15.47 -3.36 1.87
C TYR A 68 15.14 -4.74 2.47
N GLU A 69 14.01 -4.87 3.17
CA GLU A 69 13.65 -6.09 3.90
C GLU A 69 12.68 -6.99 3.12
N HIS A 70 11.71 -6.41 2.42
CA HIS A 70 10.61 -7.16 1.81
C HIS A 70 10.60 -7.03 0.28
N SER A 71 10.07 -8.06 -0.40
CA SER A 71 9.81 -7.99 -1.85
C SER A 71 8.53 -7.21 -2.17
N GLU A 72 8.41 -6.76 -3.41
CA GLU A 72 7.25 -6.09 -3.97
C GLU A 72 5.99 -6.94 -3.79
N VAL A 73 6.09 -8.25 -4.05
CA VAL A 73 4.98 -9.20 -3.87
C VAL A 73 4.53 -9.27 -2.41
N HIS A 74 5.47 -9.25 -1.46
CA HIS A 74 5.14 -9.28 -0.03
C HIS A 74 4.43 -7.99 0.42
N LEU A 75 4.88 -6.84 -0.09
CA LEU A 75 4.25 -5.55 0.17
C LEU A 75 2.87 -5.46 -0.47
N LEU A 76 2.72 -5.90 -1.73
CA LEU A 76 1.44 -5.97 -2.42
C LEU A 76 0.43 -6.83 -1.67
N ASN A 77 0.85 -7.99 -1.14
CA ASN A 77 -0.02 -8.85 -0.34
C ASN A 77 -0.56 -8.13 0.91
N ARG A 78 0.28 -7.32 1.57
CA ARG A 78 -0.15 -6.48 2.71
C ARG A 78 -1.10 -5.37 2.27
N LEU A 79 -0.83 -4.73 1.14
CA LEU A 79 -1.68 -3.69 0.57
C LEU A 79 -3.07 -4.23 0.22
N ILE A 80 -3.16 -5.42 -0.37
CA ILE A 80 -4.44 -6.10 -0.65
C ILE A 80 -5.21 -6.37 0.64
N CYS A 81 -4.53 -6.83 1.69
CA CYS A 81 -5.16 -7.04 2.99
C CYS A 81 -5.71 -5.71 3.55
N GLN A 82 -4.97 -4.61 3.43
CA GLN A 82 -5.43 -3.29 3.86
C GLN A 82 -6.67 -2.83 3.09
N GLU A 83 -6.67 -2.96 1.76
CA GLU A 83 -7.79 -2.55 0.90
C GLU A 83 -9.01 -3.46 0.98
N SER A 84 -8.84 -4.69 1.50
CA SER A 84 -9.95 -5.61 1.72
C SER A 84 -10.83 -5.23 2.91
N ILE A 85 -10.33 -4.37 3.80
CA ILE A 85 -11.07 -3.93 4.98
C ILE A 85 -12.05 -2.83 4.55
N ASP A 86 -13.33 -3.04 4.83
CA ASP A 86 -14.34 -2.02 4.66
C ASP A 86 -14.51 -1.24 5.97
N PRO A 87 -14.12 0.06 6.02
CA PRO A 87 -14.20 0.85 7.25
C PRO A 87 -15.66 1.17 7.64
N THR A 88 -16.61 1.01 6.73
CA THR A 88 -18.03 1.29 6.97
C THR A 88 -18.81 0.06 7.45
N ALA A 89 -18.23 -1.12 7.28
CA ALA A 89 -18.87 -2.35 7.71
C ALA A 89 -18.87 -2.45 9.24
N ALA A 90 -20.01 -2.82 9.82
CA ALA A 90 -20.18 -2.99 11.27
C ALA A 90 -19.23 -4.05 11.88
N ASN A 91 -18.58 -4.88 11.05
CA ASN A 91 -17.65 -5.90 11.49
C ASN A 91 -16.35 -5.88 10.68
N VAL A 92 -15.28 -5.41 11.33
CA VAL A 92 -13.90 -5.40 10.78
C VAL A 92 -13.37 -6.82 10.53
N ALA A 93 -14.05 -7.84 11.05
CA ALA A 93 -13.71 -9.25 10.86
C ALA A 93 -13.79 -9.76 9.40
N GLY A 94 -14.34 -8.96 8.47
CA GLY A 94 -14.44 -9.32 7.05
C GLY A 94 -13.15 -9.15 6.24
N GLY A 95 -12.11 -8.50 6.78
CA GLY A 95 -10.85 -8.27 6.07
C GLY A 95 -10.05 -9.55 5.79
N LEU A 96 -9.36 -9.56 4.66
CA LEU A 96 -8.42 -10.62 4.30
C LEU A 96 -7.19 -10.60 5.19
N ARG A 97 -6.75 -11.79 5.62
CA ARG A 97 -5.45 -11.99 6.26
C ARG A 97 -4.47 -12.55 5.23
N LEU A 98 -3.17 -12.40 5.51
CA LEU A 98 -2.11 -12.96 4.67
C LEU A 98 -2.26 -14.48 4.44
N LYS A 99 -2.71 -15.23 5.46
CA LYS A 99 -3.00 -16.67 5.33
C LYS A 99 -4.11 -16.95 4.32
N ASP A 100 -5.13 -16.10 4.24
CA ASP A 100 -6.26 -16.29 3.35
C ASP A 100 -5.80 -16.05 1.90
N LEU A 101 -4.99 -15.02 1.69
CA LEU A 101 -4.38 -14.72 0.41
C LEU A 101 -3.45 -15.84 -0.06
N HIS A 102 -2.61 -16.37 0.83
CA HIS A 102 -1.76 -17.53 0.54
C HIS A 102 -2.59 -18.74 0.09
N ASN A 103 -3.67 -19.06 0.84
CA ASN A 103 -4.56 -20.18 0.49
C ASN A 103 -5.25 -19.98 -0.87
N ILE A 104 -5.67 -18.75 -1.19
CA ILE A 104 -6.27 -18.42 -2.49
C ILE A 104 -5.27 -18.68 -3.62
N VAL A 105 -4.04 -18.19 -3.49
CA VAL A 105 -3.01 -18.33 -4.52
C VAL A 105 -2.62 -19.79 -4.72
N VAL A 106 -2.37 -20.53 -3.62
CA VAL A 106 -1.98 -21.94 -3.68
C VAL A 106 -3.09 -22.81 -4.28
N SER A 107 -4.34 -22.62 -3.84
CA SER A 107 -5.46 -23.42 -4.34
C SER A 107 -5.76 -23.20 -5.83
N LYS A 108 -5.60 -21.97 -6.33
CA LYS A 108 -5.73 -21.65 -7.76
C LYS A 108 -4.59 -22.25 -8.58
N ARG A 109 -3.34 -22.06 -8.14
CA ARG A 109 -2.17 -22.64 -8.81
C ARG A 109 -2.23 -24.16 -8.89
N ALA A 110 -2.67 -24.84 -7.83
CA ALA A 110 -2.84 -26.29 -7.83
C ALA A 110 -3.85 -26.77 -8.88
N ARG A 111 -4.97 -26.06 -9.06
CA ARG A 111 -5.99 -26.40 -10.08
C ARG A 111 -5.50 -26.18 -11.51
N GLU A 112 -4.70 -25.14 -11.74
CA GLU A 112 -4.17 -24.80 -13.06
C GLU A 112 -3.02 -25.73 -13.48
N TRP A 113 -2.18 -26.15 -12.52
CA TRP A 113 -1.16 -27.19 -12.74
C TRP A 113 -1.78 -28.50 -13.24
N VAL A 114 -2.94 -28.90 -12.71
CA VAL A 114 -3.68 -30.08 -13.16
C VAL A 114 -4.19 -29.91 -14.60
N ARG A 115 -4.46 -28.69 -15.04
CA ARG A 115 -5.00 -28.38 -16.38
C ARG A 115 -3.93 -28.22 -17.47
N LYS A 116 -2.63 -28.29 -17.14
CA LYS A 116 -1.51 -28.03 -18.07
C LYS A 116 -1.58 -26.67 -18.79
N ASP A 117 -2.34 -25.71 -18.27
CA ASP A 117 -2.37 -24.34 -18.79
C ASP A 117 -1.21 -23.56 -18.16
N GLY A 118 -0.35 -23.04 -19.02
CA GLY A 118 0.90 -22.38 -18.65
C GLY A 118 0.70 -21.08 -17.86
N ASN A 119 1.61 -20.88 -16.91
CA ASN A 119 2.03 -19.60 -16.32
C ASN A 119 0.94 -18.53 -16.11
N VAL A 120 -0.03 -18.80 -15.22
CA VAL A 120 -0.98 -17.78 -14.77
C VAL A 120 -0.29 -16.79 -13.83
N GLY A 121 -0.39 -15.49 -14.15
CA GLY A 121 0.20 -14.42 -13.36
C GLY A 121 -0.54 -14.17 -12.05
N LEU A 122 0.19 -13.75 -11.01
CA LEU A 122 -0.38 -13.43 -9.70
C LEU A 122 -1.53 -12.42 -9.79
N ASN A 123 -1.35 -11.35 -10.58
CA ASN A 123 -2.36 -10.32 -10.79
C ASN A 123 -3.67 -10.87 -11.37
N GLN A 124 -3.59 -11.85 -12.27
CA GLN A 124 -4.77 -12.49 -12.85
C GLN A 124 -5.55 -13.29 -11.81
N ILE A 125 -4.86 -14.10 -10.99
CA ILE A 125 -5.48 -14.89 -9.93
C ILE A 125 -6.23 -13.98 -8.95
N LEU A 126 -5.57 -12.90 -8.52
CA LEU A 126 -6.09 -11.99 -7.52
C LEU A 126 -7.23 -11.11 -8.05
N SER A 127 -7.17 -10.70 -9.31
CA SER A 127 -8.23 -9.87 -9.91
C SER A 127 -9.51 -10.66 -10.18
N GLN A 128 -9.40 -11.97 -10.43
CA GLN A 128 -10.54 -12.85 -10.70
C GLN A 128 -11.21 -13.41 -9.44
N HIS A 129 -10.54 -13.38 -8.29
CA HIS A 129 -11.05 -14.01 -7.08
C HIS A 129 -12.02 -13.06 -6.32
N PRO A 130 -13.24 -13.50 -5.96
CA PRO A 130 -14.28 -12.62 -5.40
C PRO A 130 -13.86 -11.82 -4.16
N LYS A 131 -13.04 -12.42 -3.28
CA LYS A 131 -12.60 -11.75 -2.05
C LYS A 131 -11.51 -10.69 -2.27
N THR A 132 -10.74 -10.79 -3.34
CA THR A 132 -9.60 -9.90 -3.63
C THR A 132 -9.92 -8.91 -4.74
N ALA A 133 -10.92 -9.18 -5.58
CA ALA A 133 -11.29 -8.33 -6.72
C ALA A 133 -11.60 -6.88 -6.33
N LYS A 134 -12.36 -6.65 -5.24
CA LYS A 134 -12.66 -5.28 -4.75
C LYS A 134 -11.38 -4.54 -4.33
N ALA A 135 -10.50 -5.22 -3.59
CA ALA A 135 -9.22 -4.65 -3.17
C ALA A 135 -8.32 -4.32 -4.37
N MET A 136 -8.22 -5.24 -5.34
CA MET A 136 -7.44 -5.04 -6.57
C MET A 136 -7.99 -3.86 -7.40
N ALA A 137 -9.32 -3.75 -7.53
CA ALA A 137 -9.95 -2.62 -8.21
C ALA A 137 -9.62 -1.28 -7.53
N THR A 138 -9.60 -1.25 -6.19
CA THR A 138 -9.16 -0.05 -5.46
C THR A 138 -7.68 0.26 -5.71
N ILE A 139 -6.80 -0.74 -5.61
CA ILE A 139 -5.36 -0.57 -5.85
C ILE A 139 -5.10 0.00 -7.25
N ASN A 140 -5.81 -0.51 -8.27
CA ASN A 140 -5.66 -0.05 -9.65
C ASN A 140 -5.96 1.44 -9.85
N ARG A 141 -6.71 2.09 -8.95
CA ARG A 141 -7.00 3.54 -9.04
C ARG A 141 -5.78 4.42 -8.80
N TYR A 142 -4.78 3.91 -8.09
CA TYR A 142 -3.57 4.64 -7.71
C TYR A 142 -2.28 3.87 -8.02
N ALA A 143 -2.38 2.73 -8.70
CA ALA A 143 -1.24 1.85 -8.97
C ALA A 143 -0.17 2.51 -9.86
N ASP A 144 -0.55 3.48 -10.69
CA ASP A 144 0.36 4.30 -11.49
C ASP A 144 1.17 5.31 -10.66
N ARG A 145 0.71 5.60 -9.43
CA ARG A 145 1.33 6.55 -8.51
C ARG A 145 1.99 5.90 -7.30
N LEU A 146 1.74 4.62 -7.01
CA LEU A 146 2.42 3.88 -5.94
C LEU A 146 3.43 2.88 -6.53
N ILE A 147 4.70 3.25 -6.53
CA ILE A 147 5.79 2.42 -7.02
C ILE A 147 6.43 1.68 -5.86
N LEU A 148 6.22 0.36 -5.79
CA LEU A 148 6.85 -0.52 -4.81
C LEU A 148 8.13 -1.10 -5.40
N MET A 149 9.25 -0.98 -4.70
CA MET A 149 10.55 -1.51 -5.15
C MET A 149 11.26 -2.21 -4.01
N LYS A 150 11.76 -3.42 -4.26
CA LYS A 150 12.77 -4.01 -3.40
C LYS A 150 14.10 -3.36 -3.75
N ALA A 151 14.73 -2.73 -2.77
CA ALA A 151 16.10 -2.31 -2.91
C ALA A 151 16.97 -3.58 -3.01
N SER A 152 17.75 -3.69 -4.08
CA SER A 152 18.83 -4.68 -4.13
C SER A 152 19.85 -4.30 -3.04
N PRO A 153 20.41 -5.27 -2.29
CA PRO A 153 21.78 -5.12 -1.85
C PRO A 153 22.72 -5.08 -3.07
#